data_AF-A0A256FEZ2-F1
#
_entry.id   AF-A0A256FEZ2-F1
#
_cell.length_a   1.000
_cell.length_b   1.000
_cell.length_c   1.000
_cell.angle_alpha   90.00
_cell.angle_beta   90.00
_cell.angle_gamma   90.00
#
_symmetry.space_group_name_H-M   'P 1'
#
loop_
_entity.id
_entity.type
_entity.pdbx_description
1 polymer ?
#
loop_
_entity_poly.entity_id
_entity_poly.type
_entity_poly.pdbx_seq_one_letter_code
_entity_poly.pdbx_strand_id
1 'polypeptide(L)'
;MYSYEDRMRAVALYIKLGQRAKATIRQLGYPSKNALKGWYFEYEHHLDLRLGFAPRAPKFTQAQKEVAVEHYRTHGRCVSATMRALGYPGRATLTAWVRDAFPEISKAVTGRTGRPRYPETLKKAGVVGLYNRQESAQALAEKLGVCRPTLYNWKNQLLGPEAPAIMKRKNNSPPVPEREELERQLETLQHDIHKLQLEHDLLKKATELIKKELGLDLQLLSNREKMLLVDTLKDLYQLPDLRGQLGLVRSSYFYHRARVRITDKYLTIRQSITEIFEANRRCYGYRRLQASLAKQSVTISEKVVQRLMKTGEPDRYDNKAAAIPLLSGKNQFSA
;
A
#
# COMPACT_ATOMS: atom_id res chain seq x y z
N MET A 1 9.23 -29.47 -63.57
CA MET A 1 9.49 -28.96 -64.95
C MET A 1 9.40 -30.15 -65.89
N TYR A 2 8.74 -30.02 -67.04
CA TYR A 2 8.60 -31.12 -68.01
C TYR A 2 9.89 -31.31 -68.80
N SER A 3 10.31 -32.57 -69.01
CA SER A 3 11.50 -32.88 -69.82
C SER A 3 11.28 -32.49 -71.29
N TYR A 4 12.37 -32.32 -72.05
CA TYR A 4 12.26 -32.01 -73.48
C TYR A 4 11.48 -33.09 -74.24
N GLU A 5 11.73 -34.37 -73.92
CA GLU A 5 11.02 -35.51 -74.48
C GLU A 5 9.52 -35.46 -74.17
N ASP A 6 9.14 -35.11 -72.94
CA ASP A 6 7.73 -34.97 -72.56
C ASP A 6 7.01 -33.86 -73.34
N ARG A 7 7.71 -32.74 -73.60
CA ARG A 7 7.15 -31.62 -74.37
C ARG A 7 7.00 -31.99 -75.84
N MET A 8 7.99 -32.64 -76.43
CA MET A 8 7.93 -33.13 -77.82
C MET A 8 6.82 -34.16 -78.00
N ARG A 9 6.67 -35.11 -77.05
CA ARG A 9 5.56 -36.08 -77.05
C ARG A 9 4.20 -35.40 -76.97
N ALA A 10 4.06 -34.37 -76.13
CA ALA A 10 2.83 -33.61 -76.00
C ALA A 10 2.47 -32.83 -77.28
N VAL A 11 3.45 -32.19 -77.93
CA VAL A 11 3.25 -31.49 -79.21
C VAL A 11 2.90 -32.47 -80.33
N ALA A 12 3.58 -33.62 -80.41
CA ALA A 12 3.29 -34.64 -81.42
C ALA A 12 1.86 -35.19 -81.28
N LEU A 13 1.40 -35.44 -80.05
CA LEU A 13 0.02 -35.87 -79.80
C LEU A 13 -1.01 -34.75 -80.03
N TYR A 14 -0.64 -33.50 -79.78
CA TYR A 14 -1.47 -32.34 -80.09
C TYR A 14 -1.74 -32.19 -81.60
N ILE A 15 -0.72 -32.41 -82.43
CA ILE A 15 -0.84 -32.43 -83.89
C ILE A 15 -1.71 -33.61 -84.35
N LYS A 16 -1.44 -34.83 -83.84
CA LYS A 16 -2.23 -36.04 -84.17
C LYS A 16 -3.72 -35.91 -83.85
N LEU A 17 -4.08 -35.19 -82.79
CA LEU A 17 -5.47 -34.99 -82.37
C LEU A 17 -6.14 -33.77 -83.01
N GLY A 18 -5.53 -33.17 -84.04
CA GLY A 18 -6.07 -32.02 -84.77
C GLY A 18 -6.15 -30.75 -83.91
N GLN A 19 -5.09 -30.47 -83.14
CA GLN A 19 -4.95 -29.27 -82.30
C GLN A 19 -5.98 -29.15 -81.16
N ARG A 20 -6.57 -30.27 -80.72
CA ARG A 20 -7.57 -30.32 -79.64
C ARG A 20 -6.91 -30.41 -78.25
N ALA A 21 -6.60 -29.26 -77.65
CA ALA A 21 -5.81 -29.19 -76.41
C ALA A 21 -6.42 -29.98 -75.24
N LYS A 22 -7.75 -29.94 -75.07
CA LYS A 22 -8.43 -30.69 -73.99
C LYS A 22 -8.29 -32.20 -74.14
N ALA A 23 -8.31 -32.70 -75.38
CA ALA A 23 -8.18 -34.13 -75.66
C ALA A 23 -6.75 -34.62 -75.37
N THR A 24 -5.74 -33.84 -75.80
CA THR A 24 -4.33 -34.14 -75.54
C THR A 24 -4.03 -34.16 -74.04
N ILE A 25 -4.55 -33.19 -73.28
CA ILE A 25 -4.36 -33.11 -71.82
C ILE A 25 -5.09 -34.26 -71.10
N ARG A 26 -6.29 -34.65 -71.57
CA ARG A 26 -7.00 -35.80 -71.00
C ARG A 26 -6.25 -37.12 -71.21
N GLN A 27 -5.53 -37.27 -72.33
CA GLN A 27 -4.77 -38.48 -72.63
C GLN A 27 -3.41 -38.53 -71.92
N LEU A 28 -2.71 -37.41 -71.80
CA LEU A 28 -1.38 -37.36 -71.19
C LEU A 28 -1.39 -37.06 -69.69
N GLY A 29 -2.45 -36.42 -69.17
CA GLY A 29 -2.54 -35.97 -67.77
C GLY A 29 -1.69 -34.73 -67.45
N TYR A 30 -0.89 -34.26 -68.41
CA TYR A 30 -0.10 -33.04 -68.42
C TYR A 30 -0.03 -32.57 -69.89
N PRO A 31 0.37 -31.34 -70.26
CA PRO A 31 0.67 -30.12 -69.50
C PRO A 31 -0.56 -29.18 -69.38
N SER A 32 -0.38 -27.94 -68.90
CA SER A 32 -1.46 -26.94 -68.94
C SER A 32 -1.79 -26.50 -70.38
N LYS A 33 -3.04 -26.07 -70.61
CA LYS A 33 -3.52 -25.61 -71.93
C LYS A 33 -2.61 -24.54 -72.56
N ASN A 34 -2.11 -23.61 -71.76
CA ASN A 34 -1.25 -22.52 -72.22
C ASN A 34 0.18 -22.98 -72.50
N ALA A 35 0.69 -23.95 -71.73
CA ALA A 35 2.00 -24.56 -72.00
C ALA A 35 2.00 -25.35 -73.32
N LEU A 36 0.95 -26.14 -73.58
CA LEU A 36 0.82 -26.91 -74.83
C LEU A 36 0.75 -26.00 -76.06
N LYS A 37 0.00 -24.91 -75.97
CA LYS A 37 -0.08 -23.89 -77.03
C LYS A 37 1.26 -23.20 -77.26
N GLY A 38 1.97 -22.85 -76.18
CA GLY A 38 3.30 -22.25 -76.26
C GLY A 38 4.31 -23.19 -76.95
N TRP A 39 4.32 -24.47 -76.57
CA TRP A 39 5.20 -25.46 -77.19
C TRP A 39 4.84 -25.69 -78.67
N TYR A 40 3.55 -25.80 -79.01
CA TYR A 40 3.15 -25.96 -80.41
C TYR A 40 3.57 -24.75 -81.27
N PHE A 41 3.37 -23.53 -80.76
CA PHE A 41 3.80 -22.31 -81.46
C PHE A 41 5.32 -22.24 -81.65
N GLU A 42 6.10 -22.62 -80.63
CA GLU A 42 7.57 -22.72 -80.75
C GLU A 42 7.98 -23.78 -81.78
N TYR A 43 7.32 -24.94 -81.78
CA TYR A 43 7.57 -26.02 -82.72
C TYR A 43 7.19 -25.65 -84.17
N GLU A 44 6.10 -24.90 -84.39
CA GLU A 44 5.69 -24.45 -85.72
C GLU A 44 6.71 -23.49 -86.35
N HIS A 45 7.31 -22.60 -85.55
CA HIS A 45 8.26 -21.61 -86.03
C HIS A 45 9.69 -22.14 -86.24
N HIS A 46 10.12 -23.13 -85.45
CA HIS A 46 11.50 -23.60 -85.44
C HIS A 46 11.67 -25.08 -85.83
N LEU A 47 10.58 -25.81 -86.04
CA LEU A 47 10.53 -27.27 -86.22
C LEU A 47 11.16 -28.07 -85.06
N ASP A 48 11.46 -27.39 -83.94
CA ASP A 48 12.07 -27.96 -82.75
C ASP A 48 11.72 -27.13 -81.49
N LEU A 49 11.75 -27.78 -80.32
CA LEU A 49 11.54 -27.13 -79.03
C LEU A 49 12.88 -26.76 -78.38
N ARG A 50 12.97 -25.60 -77.72
CA ARG A 50 14.20 -25.22 -77.03
C ARG A 50 14.45 -26.12 -75.81
N LEU A 51 15.67 -26.66 -75.69
CA LEU A 51 16.14 -27.49 -74.56
C LEU A 51 16.12 -26.77 -73.19
N GLY A 52 15.87 -25.46 -73.17
CA GLY A 52 15.73 -24.67 -71.95
C GLY A 52 15.22 -23.25 -72.24
N PHE A 53 14.79 -22.57 -71.18
CA PHE A 53 14.52 -21.13 -71.28
C PHE A 53 15.83 -20.41 -71.60
N ALA A 54 15.90 -19.70 -72.73
CA ALA A 54 17.01 -18.80 -72.98
C ALA A 54 17.10 -17.80 -71.82
N PRO A 55 18.29 -17.57 -71.22
CA PRO A 55 18.42 -16.61 -70.14
C PRO A 55 17.97 -15.25 -70.66
N ARG A 56 17.03 -14.61 -69.94
CA ARG A 56 16.65 -13.22 -70.22
C ARG A 56 17.91 -12.37 -70.18
N ALA A 57 18.04 -11.44 -71.12
CA ALA A 57 19.08 -10.42 -71.08
C ALA A 57 19.11 -9.79 -69.68
N PRO A 58 20.30 -9.63 -69.07
CA PRO A 58 20.41 -9.06 -67.73
C PRO A 58 19.77 -7.66 -67.72
N LYS A 59 18.95 -7.40 -66.69
CA LYS A 59 18.19 -6.14 -66.57
C LYS A 59 19.07 -4.89 -66.46
N PHE A 60 20.34 -5.07 -66.12
CA PHE A 60 21.32 -3.99 -65.95
C PHE A 60 22.60 -4.38 -66.68
N THR A 61 23.23 -3.39 -67.31
CA THR A 61 24.52 -3.58 -67.97
C THR A 61 25.65 -3.69 -66.95
N GLN A 62 26.76 -4.30 -67.35
CA GLN A 62 27.94 -4.43 -66.47
C GLN A 62 28.50 -3.06 -66.05
N ALA A 63 28.50 -2.07 -66.96
CA ALA A 63 28.90 -0.70 -66.63
C ALA A 63 28.00 -0.06 -65.55
N GLN A 64 26.69 -0.30 -65.60
CA GLN A 64 25.76 0.18 -64.56
C GLN A 64 26.03 -0.46 -63.20
N LYS A 65 26.45 -1.73 -63.17
CA LYS A 65 26.86 -2.43 -61.94
C LYS A 65 28.10 -1.80 -61.33
N GLU A 66 29.12 -1.53 -62.15
CA GLU A 66 30.40 -0.95 -61.71
C GLU A 66 30.23 0.47 -61.15
N VAL A 67 29.46 1.33 -61.83
CA VAL A 67 29.15 2.68 -61.35
C VAL A 67 28.43 2.64 -60.00
N ALA A 68 27.48 1.71 -59.81
CA ALA A 68 26.76 1.57 -58.55
C ALA A 68 27.66 1.09 -57.39
N VAL A 69 28.59 0.17 -57.68
CA VAL A 69 29.55 -0.33 -56.69
C VAL A 69 30.59 0.73 -56.33
N GLU A 70 31.07 1.53 -57.29
CA GLU A 70 32.01 2.62 -57.03
C GLU A 70 31.36 3.80 -56.27
N HIS A 71 30.12 4.16 -56.60
CA HIS A 71 29.38 5.14 -55.82
C HIS A 71 29.19 4.67 -54.37
N TYR A 72 28.88 3.38 -54.16
CA TYR A 72 28.79 2.79 -52.82
C TYR A 72 30.10 2.89 -52.06
N ARG A 73 31.24 2.64 -52.72
CA ARG A 73 32.58 2.72 -52.12
C ARG A 73 32.93 4.15 -51.69
N THR A 74 32.68 5.13 -52.55
CA THR A 74 33.04 6.54 -52.34
C THR A 74 32.14 7.25 -51.33
N HIS A 75 30.85 6.90 -51.27
CA HIS A 75 29.85 7.60 -50.44
C HIS A 75 29.52 6.87 -49.12
N GLY A 76 30.54 6.28 -48.48
CA GLY A 76 30.42 5.75 -47.12
C GLY A 76 29.69 4.42 -46.98
N ARG A 77 29.67 3.58 -48.02
CA ARG A 77 29.16 2.18 -47.97
C ARG A 77 27.70 2.07 -47.51
N CYS A 78 26.86 3.01 -47.91
CA CYS A 78 25.41 3.00 -47.62
C CYS A 78 24.59 2.60 -48.85
N VAL A 79 23.93 1.43 -48.79
CA VAL A 79 23.07 0.91 -49.88
C VAL A 79 21.90 1.87 -50.15
N SER A 80 21.26 2.39 -49.09
CA SER A 80 20.12 3.30 -49.23
C SER A 80 20.50 4.64 -49.88
N ALA A 81 21.67 5.19 -49.56
CA ALA A 81 22.13 6.46 -50.14
C ALA A 81 22.47 6.30 -51.62
N THR A 82 23.15 5.21 -51.97
CA THR A 82 23.52 4.86 -53.36
C THR A 82 22.29 4.68 -54.24
N MET A 83 21.25 4.01 -53.73
CA MET A 83 19.97 3.87 -54.45
C MET A 83 19.27 5.20 -54.70
N ARG A 84 19.28 6.12 -53.73
CA ARG A 84 18.66 7.44 -53.89
C ARG A 84 19.42 8.32 -54.89
N ALA A 85 20.74 8.22 -54.91
CA ALA A 85 21.59 9.00 -55.80
C ALA A 85 21.50 8.52 -57.25
N LEU A 86 21.48 7.21 -57.48
CA LEU A 86 21.49 6.63 -58.84
C LEU A 86 20.08 6.33 -59.39
N GLY A 87 19.05 6.23 -58.53
CA GLY A 87 17.67 5.90 -58.93
C GLY A 87 17.46 4.44 -59.34
N TYR A 88 18.54 3.68 -59.52
CA TYR A 88 18.59 2.23 -59.74
C TYR A 88 19.86 1.69 -59.04
N PRO A 89 20.02 0.38 -58.81
CA PRO A 89 19.03 -0.71 -58.85
C PRO A 89 18.28 -0.82 -57.50
N GLY A 90 17.41 -1.82 -57.32
CA GLY A 90 16.74 -2.08 -56.05
C GLY A 90 17.69 -2.50 -54.91
N ARG A 91 17.23 -2.42 -53.66
CA ARG A 91 18.04 -2.71 -52.45
C ARG A 91 18.66 -4.10 -52.47
N ALA A 92 17.88 -5.12 -52.83
CA ALA A 92 18.33 -6.50 -52.85
C ALA A 92 19.42 -6.72 -53.91
N THR A 93 19.24 -6.16 -55.11
CA THR A 93 20.20 -6.23 -56.21
C THR A 93 21.50 -5.51 -55.91
N LEU A 94 21.45 -4.29 -55.34
CA LEU A 94 22.65 -3.57 -54.94
C LEU A 94 23.40 -4.30 -53.83
N THR A 95 22.67 -4.88 -52.86
CA THR A 95 23.27 -5.67 -51.78
C THR A 95 23.98 -6.91 -52.33
N ALA A 96 23.40 -7.60 -53.32
CA ALA A 96 24.04 -8.72 -53.99
C ALA A 96 25.33 -8.29 -54.71
N TRP A 97 25.28 -7.19 -55.48
CA TRP A 97 26.46 -6.67 -56.17
C TRP A 97 27.58 -6.26 -55.22
N VAL A 98 27.24 -5.66 -54.08
CA VAL A 98 28.21 -5.29 -53.03
C VAL A 98 28.82 -6.53 -52.37
N ARG A 99 28.04 -7.60 -52.14
CA ARG A 99 28.56 -8.87 -51.62
C ARG A 99 29.52 -9.54 -52.60
N ASP A 100 29.16 -9.55 -53.90
CA ASP A 100 30.00 -10.11 -54.96
C ASP A 100 31.31 -9.31 -55.12
N ALA A 101 31.23 -7.98 -55.07
CA ALA A 101 32.38 -7.09 -55.24
C ALA A 101 33.29 -7.02 -54.00
N PHE A 102 32.73 -7.23 -52.80
CA PHE A 102 33.45 -7.14 -51.54
C PHE A 102 33.16 -8.35 -50.62
N PRO A 103 33.73 -9.53 -50.92
CA PRO A 103 33.56 -10.73 -50.11
C PRO A 103 34.09 -10.58 -48.67
N GLU A 104 35.11 -9.74 -48.44
CA GLU A 104 35.66 -9.48 -47.10
C GLU A 104 34.67 -8.78 -46.15
N ILE A 105 33.75 -7.99 -46.70
CA ILE A 105 32.71 -7.28 -45.92
C ILE A 105 31.57 -8.24 -45.54
N SER A 106 31.46 -9.38 -46.24
CA SER A 106 30.40 -10.37 -46.07
C SER A 106 30.65 -11.36 -44.92
N LYS A 107 31.75 -11.21 -44.16
CA LYS A 107 31.88 -11.80 -42.81
C LYS A 107 30.95 -11.06 -41.83
N ALA A 108 29.67 -11.07 -42.15
CA ALA A 108 28.65 -10.59 -41.23
C ALA A 108 28.70 -11.53 -40.02
N VAL A 109 28.97 -10.95 -38.86
CA VAL A 109 28.70 -11.54 -37.54
C VAL A 109 27.18 -11.69 -37.44
N THR A 110 26.60 -12.67 -38.14
CA THR A 110 25.23 -13.15 -37.90
C THR A 110 25.24 -14.11 -36.72
N GLY A 111 25.85 -13.69 -35.63
CA GLY A 111 25.44 -14.13 -34.31
C GLY A 111 24.53 -13.04 -33.79
N ARG A 112 23.24 -13.33 -33.59
CA ARG A 112 22.55 -12.65 -32.50
C ARG A 112 23.35 -13.02 -31.26
N THR A 113 24.27 -12.16 -30.82
CA THR A 113 24.88 -12.32 -29.49
C THR A 113 23.69 -12.38 -28.54
N GLY A 114 23.41 -13.58 -28.01
CA GLY A 114 22.34 -13.76 -27.06
C GLY A 114 22.50 -12.69 -25.97
N ARG A 115 21.39 -12.10 -25.54
CA ARG A 115 21.43 -11.07 -24.50
C ARG A 115 22.34 -11.56 -23.36
N PRO A 116 23.31 -10.76 -22.87
CA PRO A 116 24.17 -11.19 -21.78
C PRO A 116 23.32 -11.75 -20.65
N ARG A 117 23.60 -13.00 -20.25
CA ARG A 117 22.83 -13.67 -19.20
C ARG A 117 23.33 -13.18 -17.86
N TYR A 118 22.74 -12.09 -17.38
CA TYR A 118 23.10 -11.54 -16.08
C TYR A 118 22.66 -12.46 -14.94
N PRO A 119 23.50 -12.67 -13.91
CA PRO A 119 23.13 -13.43 -12.74
C PRO A 119 21.93 -12.78 -12.02
N GLU A 120 21.03 -13.60 -11.49
CA GLU A 120 19.78 -13.11 -10.87
C GLU A 120 20.02 -12.23 -9.65
N THR A 121 21.11 -12.47 -8.92
CA THR A 121 21.56 -11.66 -7.78
C THR A 121 21.83 -10.22 -8.21
N LEU A 122 22.52 -10.03 -9.33
CA LEU A 122 22.83 -8.72 -9.90
C LEU A 122 21.56 -8.03 -10.42
N LYS A 123 20.62 -8.78 -11.00
CA LYS A 123 19.31 -8.24 -11.39
C LYS A 123 18.52 -7.72 -10.18
N LYS A 124 18.44 -8.52 -9.11
CA LYS A 124 17.76 -8.16 -7.87
C LYS A 124 18.41 -6.94 -7.21
N ALA A 125 19.74 -6.91 -7.11
CA ALA A 125 20.48 -5.77 -6.58
C ALA A 125 20.24 -4.49 -7.39
N GLY A 126 20.24 -4.59 -8.73
CA GLY A 126 19.93 -3.47 -9.62
C GLY A 126 18.51 -2.94 -9.45
N VAL A 127 17.52 -3.82 -9.25
CA VAL A 127 16.14 -3.41 -8.99
C VAL A 127 15.99 -2.79 -7.60
N VAL A 128 16.54 -3.41 -6.54
CA VAL A 128 16.51 -2.83 -5.17
C VAL A 128 17.17 -1.46 -5.14
N GLY A 129 18.33 -1.30 -5.78
CA GLY A 129 19.01 0.00 -5.92
C GLY A 129 18.18 1.02 -6.70
N LEU A 130 17.33 0.59 -7.64
CA LEU A 130 16.44 1.47 -8.41
C LEU A 130 15.29 2.04 -7.55
N TYR A 131 14.83 1.30 -6.53
CA TYR A 131 13.78 1.76 -5.60
C TYR A 131 14.34 2.56 -4.42
N ASN A 132 15.52 2.17 -3.90
CA ASN A 132 16.14 2.79 -2.72
C ASN A 132 17.12 3.94 -3.06
N ARG A 133 17.08 4.45 -4.28
CA ARG A 133 18.12 5.35 -4.84
C ARG A 133 18.25 6.69 -4.11
N GLN A 134 19.48 6.98 -3.65
CA GLN A 134 19.97 8.34 -3.37
C GLN A 134 20.63 8.99 -4.61
N GLU A 135 21.05 8.18 -5.60
CA GLU A 135 21.76 8.62 -6.80
C GLU A 135 20.95 8.42 -8.09
N SER A 136 21.45 8.93 -9.23
CA SER A 136 20.79 8.79 -10.52
C SER A 136 20.78 7.33 -11.01
N ALA A 137 19.75 6.97 -11.80
CA ALA A 137 19.66 5.65 -12.42
C ALA A 137 20.84 5.34 -13.37
N GLN A 138 21.56 6.37 -13.82
CA GLN A 138 22.73 6.23 -14.68
C GLN A 138 23.99 5.91 -13.87
N ALA A 139 24.22 6.60 -12.76
CA ALA A 139 25.31 6.29 -11.83
C ALA A 139 25.20 4.86 -11.27
N LEU A 140 23.98 4.41 -10.95
CA LEU A 140 23.72 3.03 -10.54
C LEU A 140 24.04 2.02 -11.66
N ALA A 141 23.74 2.38 -12.92
CA ALA A 141 24.00 1.52 -14.07
C ALA A 141 25.52 1.38 -14.31
N GLU A 142 26.25 2.48 -14.19
CA GLU A 142 27.72 2.50 -14.27
C GLU A 142 28.37 1.67 -13.17
N LYS A 143 27.90 1.78 -11.91
CA LYS A 143 28.37 0.95 -10.79
C LYS A 143 28.14 -0.55 -11.01
N LEU A 144 27.06 -0.91 -11.70
CA LEU A 144 26.72 -2.30 -12.02
C LEU A 144 27.30 -2.77 -13.36
N GLY A 145 28.04 -1.91 -14.08
CA GLY A 145 28.63 -2.23 -15.38
C GLY A 145 27.58 -2.49 -16.49
N VAL A 146 26.39 -1.91 -16.34
CA VAL A 146 25.21 -2.24 -17.15
C VAL A 146 24.61 -0.96 -17.76
N CYS A 147 23.99 -1.06 -18.93
CA CYS A 147 23.31 0.08 -19.54
C CYS A 147 22.01 0.44 -18.78
N ARG A 148 21.71 1.75 -18.65
CA ARG A 148 20.46 2.25 -18.04
C ARG A 148 19.18 1.55 -18.51
N PRO A 149 18.95 1.30 -19.82
CA PRO A 149 17.74 0.60 -20.28
C PRO A 149 17.62 -0.83 -19.74
N THR A 150 18.75 -1.50 -19.49
CA THR A 150 18.80 -2.87 -18.97
C THR A 150 18.25 -2.94 -17.54
N LEU A 151 18.50 -1.92 -16.70
CA LEU A 151 17.92 -1.84 -15.36
C LEU A 151 16.39 -1.74 -15.39
N TYR A 152 15.83 -0.92 -16.29
CA TYR A 152 14.37 -0.83 -16.47
C TYR A 152 13.77 -2.11 -17.05
N ASN A 153 14.50 -2.78 -17.95
CA ASN A 153 14.10 -4.10 -18.46
C ASN A 153 14.07 -5.15 -17.33
N TRP A 154 15.04 -5.15 -16.42
CA TRP A 154 15.02 -6.05 -15.25
C TRP A 154 13.87 -5.73 -14.29
N LYS A 155 13.59 -4.44 -14.06
CA LYS A 155 12.41 -4.03 -13.29
C LYS A 155 11.12 -4.58 -13.91
N ASN A 156 10.95 -4.43 -15.22
CA ASN A 156 9.78 -4.93 -15.93
C ASN A 156 9.71 -6.47 -15.93
N GLN A 157 10.84 -7.16 -15.95
CA GLN A 157 10.90 -8.63 -15.87
C GLN A 157 10.55 -9.17 -14.47
N LEU A 158 10.98 -8.49 -13.39
CA LEU A 158 10.80 -8.99 -12.02
C LEU A 158 9.51 -8.52 -11.37
N LEU A 159 9.06 -7.30 -11.66
CA LEU A 159 7.91 -6.67 -11.01
C LEU A 159 6.74 -6.40 -11.97
N GLY A 160 6.94 -6.64 -13.27
CA GLY A 160 5.93 -6.37 -14.30
C GLY A 160 5.94 -4.91 -14.80
N PRO A 161 5.26 -4.61 -15.92
CA PRO A 161 5.14 -3.26 -16.47
C PRO A 161 4.39 -2.30 -15.54
N GLU A 162 3.43 -2.85 -14.78
CA GLU A 162 2.52 -2.13 -13.90
C GLU A 162 3.13 -1.77 -12.54
N ALA A 163 4.22 -2.42 -12.14
CA ALA A 163 4.94 -1.98 -10.96
C ALA A 163 5.54 -0.60 -11.22
N PRO A 164 5.14 0.45 -10.49
CA PRO A 164 5.66 1.79 -10.71
C PRO A 164 7.17 1.75 -10.55
N ALA A 165 7.90 1.99 -11.65
CA ALA A 165 9.25 2.51 -11.49
C ALA A 165 9.03 3.85 -10.82
N ILE A 166 9.42 4.02 -9.56
CA ILE A 166 9.27 5.30 -8.84
C ILE A 166 10.07 6.36 -9.61
N MET A 167 9.49 6.92 -10.67
CA MET A 167 10.13 7.80 -11.63
C MET A 167 9.92 9.21 -11.14
N LYS A 168 11.02 9.74 -10.57
CA LYS A 168 11.08 11.00 -9.83
C LYS A 168 10.09 11.00 -8.67
N ARG A 169 10.55 11.43 -7.49
CA ARG A 169 9.64 12.20 -6.65
C ARG A 169 9.20 13.36 -7.55
N LYS A 170 7.99 13.31 -8.12
CA LYS A 170 7.27 14.56 -8.29
C LYS A 170 7.17 15.06 -6.86
N ASN A 171 7.92 16.10 -6.55
CA ASN A 171 7.86 16.82 -5.28
C ASN A 171 6.49 17.50 -5.16
N ASN A 172 5.43 16.68 -5.18
CA ASN A 172 4.06 17.03 -4.86
C ASN A 172 3.64 16.33 -3.56
N SER A 173 4.52 15.48 -2.99
CA SER A 173 4.44 15.21 -1.56
C SER A 173 4.87 16.50 -0.85
N PRO A 174 4.13 16.95 0.19
CA PRO A 174 4.62 18.00 1.06
C PRO A 174 6.06 17.66 1.50
N PRO A 175 6.92 18.67 1.73
CA PRO A 175 8.27 18.42 2.21
C PRO A 175 8.18 17.39 3.32
N VAL A 176 8.96 16.31 3.20
CA VAL A 176 9.09 15.32 4.27
C VAL A 176 9.33 16.15 5.53
N PRO A 177 8.44 16.10 6.53
CA PRO A 177 8.57 16.97 7.69
C PRO A 177 10.00 16.83 8.17
N GLU A 178 10.68 17.98 8.32
CA GLU A 178 12.04 18.01 8.83
C GLU A 178 12.06 17.14 10.10
N ARG A 179 13.15 16.42 10.38
CA ARG A 179 13.17 15.49 11.53
C ARG A 179 12.65 16.14 12.81
N GLU A 180 12.92 17.43 12.96
CA GLU A 180 12.41 18.30 14.02
C GLU A 180 10.88 18.44 14.03
N GLU A 181 10.22 18.54 12.87
CA GLU A 181 8.75 18.55 12.78
C GLU A 181 8.14 17.20 13.18
N LEU A 182 8.79 16.08 12.79
CA LEU A 182 8.37 14.75 13.24
C LEU A 182 8.60 14.56 14.73
N GLU A 183 9.71 15.06 15.27
CA GLU A 183 10.00 15.05 16.71
C GLU A 183 8.95 15.86 17.47
N ARG A 184 8.62 17.07 17.00
CA ARG A 184 7.51 17.86 17.56
C ARG A 184 6.18 17.13 17.50
N GLN A 185 5.88 16.45 16.39
CA GLN A 185 4.65 15.65 16.27
C GLN A 185 4.65 14.48 17.27
N LEU A 186 5.78 13.79 17.44
CA LEU A 186 5.90 12.73 18.43
C LEU A 186 5.73 13.26 19.86
N GLU A 187 6.34 14.40 20.19
CA GLU A 187 6.17 15.04 21.50
C GLU A 187 4.70 15.43 21.74
N THR A 188 4.01 16.00 20.75
CA THR A 188 2.57 16.31 20.87
C THR A 188 1.73 15.06 21.09
N LEU A 189 1.98 13.99 20.34
CA LEU A 189 1.26 12.72 20.49
C LEU A 189 1.55 12.05 21.83
N GLN A 190 2.80 12.09 22.31
CA GLN A 190 3.15 11.57 23.62
C GLN A 190 2.44 12.35 24.73
N HIS A 191 2.36 13.67 24.60
CA HIS A 191 1.60 14.51 25.53
C HIS A 191 0.10 14.18 25.53
N ASP A 192 -0.49 14.01 24.34
CA ASP A 192 -1.90 13.64 24.19
C ASP A 192 -2.20 12.25 24.78
N ILE A 193 -1.32 11.28 24.56
CA ILE A 193 -1.43 9.94 25.15
C ILE A 193 -1.40 10.04 26.68
N HIS A 194 -0.45 10.79 27.24
CA HIS A 194 -0.35 10.96 28.69
C HIS A 194 -1.61 11.63 29.26
N LYS A 195 -2.15 12.64 28.59
CA LYS A 195 -3.40 13.31 28.99
C LYS A 195 -4.61 12.37 28.94
N LEU A 196 -4.74 11.57 27.87
CA LEU A 196 -5.83 10.61 27.72
C LEU A 196 -5.74 9.47 28.75
N GLN A 197 -4.53 9.02 29.09
CA GLN A 197 -4.31 8.03 30.15
C GLN A 197 -4.76 8.58 31.52
N LEU A 198 -4.38 9.81 31.84
CA LEU A 198 -4.83 10.52 33.04
C LEU A 198 -6.36 10.61 33.12
N GLU A 199 -7.01 11.02 32.02
CA GLU A 199 -8.48 11.11 31.93
C GLU A 199 -9.16 9.76 32.13
N HIS A 200 -8.65 8.72 31.48
CA HIS A 200 -9.19 7.37 31.60
C HIS A 200 -9.09 6.85 33.04
N ASP A 201 -7.93 7.01 33.68
CA ASP A 201 -7.72 6.55 35.06
C ASP A 201 -8.59 7.33 36.06
N LEU A 202 -8.76 8.64 35.85
CA LEU A 202 -9.69 9.45 36.64
C LEU A 202 -11.13 8.96 36.52
N LEU A 203 -11.61 8.71 35.30
CA LEU A 203 -12.95 8.19 35.06
C LEU A 203 -13.13 6.79 35.66
N LYS A 204 -12.15 5.91 35.46
CA LYS A 204 -12.15 4.56 36.03
C LYS A 204 -12.21 4.60 37.56
N LYS A 205 -11.36 5.39 38.21
CA LYS A 205 -11.39 5.56 39.67
C LYS A 205 -12.67 6.25 40.16
N ALA A 206 -13.23 7.18 39.40
CA ALA A 206 -14.52 7.78 39.72
C ALA A 206 -15.64 6.74 39.72
N THR A 207 -15.69 5.86 38.72
CA THR A 207 -16.69 4.77 38.70
C THR A 207 -16.52 3.80 39.87
N GLU A 208 -15.28 3.39 40.19
CA GLU A 208 -14.97 2.50 41.32
C GLU A 208 -15.38 3.11 42.68
N LEU A 209 -15.10 4.39 42.90
CA LEU A 209 -15.31 5.03 44.21
C LEU A 209 -16.72 5.62 44.38
N ILE A 210 -17.34 6.11 43.31
CA ILE A 210 -18.56 6.92 43.39
C ILE A 210 -19.81 6.10 43.03
N LYS A 211 -19.68 4.88 42.47
CA LYS A 211 -20.80 3.98 42.09
C LYS A 211 -21.95 4.69 41.33
N LYS A 212 -21.67 5.81 40.66
CA LYS A 212 -22.60 6.52 39.78
C LYS A 212 -22.30 6.01 38.37
N GLU A 213 -23.12 5.08 37.89
CA GLU A 213 -22.80 4.24 36.72
C GLU A 213 -22.97 4.90 35.33
N LEU A 214 -23.39 6.16 35.22
CA LEU A 214 -23.78 6.72 33.92
C LEU A 214 -23.26 8.14 33.70
N GLY A 215 -22.37 8.30 32.70
CA GLY A 215 -22.06 9.59 32.07
C GLY A 215 -21.49 10.67 32.99
N LEU A 216 -20.50 10.33 33.82
CA LEU A 216 -19.87 11.29 34.72
C LEU A 216 -19.08 12.35 33.95
N ASP A 217 -19.61 13.56 33.90
CA ASP A 217 -18.79 14.73 33.70
C ASP A 217 -17.98 14.99 34.98
N LEU A 218 -16.67 14.80 34.91
CA LEU A 218 -15.73 15.01 36.03
C LEU A 218 -15.87 16.41 36.63
N GLN A 219 -16.37 17.38 35.87
CA GLN A 219 -16.58 18.74 36.36
C GLN A 219 -17.73 18.87 37.36
N LEU A 220 -18.76 18.02 37.26
CA LEU A 220 -19.95 18.04 38.14
C LEU A 220 -19.71 17.39 39.50
N LEU A 221 -18.56 16.75 39.71
CA LEU A 221 -18.18 16.15 40.98
C LEU A 221 -18.02 17.21 42.08
N SER A 222 -18.40 16.85 43.31
CA SER A 222 -18.16 17.69 44.48
C SER A 222 -16.66 17.89 44.71
N ASN A 223 -16.25 19.05 45.23
CA ASN A 223 -14.84 19.32 45.55
C ASN A 223 -14.24 18.28 46.52
N ARG A 224 -15.08 17.63 47.36
CA ARG A 224 -14.67 16.52 48.22
C ARG A 224 -14.40 15.23 47.42
N GLU A 225 -15.25 14.91 46.46
CA GLU A 225 -15.09 13.76 45.56
C GLU A 225 -13.86 13.95 44.67
N LYS A 226 -13.68 15.16 44.11
CA LYS A 226 -12.50 15.54 43.34
C LYS A 226 -11.21 15.39 44.16
N MET A 227 -11.20 15.86 45.40
CA MET A 227 -10.04 15.69 46.29
C MET A 227 -9.73 14.22 46.55
N LEU A 228 -10.73 13.36 46.74
CA LEU A 228 -10.52 11.93 46.93
C LEU A 228 -9.88 11.28 45.70
N LEU A 229 -10.31 11.63 44.49
CA LEU A 229 -9.69 11.16 43.24
C LEU A 229 -8.24 11.63 43.10
N VAL A 230 -7.97 12.89 43.46
CA VAL A 230 -6.59 13.40 43.46
C VAL A 230 -5.74 12.63 44.48
N ASP A 231 -6.25 12.37 45.69
CA ASP A 231 -5.50 11.70 46.73
C ASP A 231 -5.23 10.20 46.44
N THR A 232 -6.03 9.55 45.60
CA THR A 232 -5.80 8.16 45.16
C THR A 232 -4.84 8.06 43.97
N LEU A 233 -4.83 9.05 43.07
CA LEU A 233 -3.99 9.04 41.85
C LEU A 233 -2.70 9.84 41.96
N LYS A 234 -2.49 10.57 43.07
CA LYS A 234 -1.27 11.38 43.32
C LYS A 234 0.05 10.60 43.21
N ASP A 235 0.02 9.28 43.39
CA ASP A 235 1.21 8.44 43.36
C ASP A 235 1.59 8.03 41.92
N LEU A 236 0.64 8.16 40.97
CA LEU A 236 0.81 7.81 39.56
C LEU A 236 1.01 9.04 38.66
N TYR A 237 0.43 10.18 39.02
CA TYR A 237 0.42 11.39 38.19
C TYR A 237 0.80 12.64 38.98
N GLN A 238 1.27 13.68 38.27
CA GLN A 238 1.61 14.96 38.88
C GLN A 238 0.35 15.68 39.40
N LEU A 239 0.44 16.24 40.61
CA LEU A 239 -0.63 17.01 41.26
C LEU A 239 -1.22 18.18 40.41
N PRO A 240 -0.43 18.99 39.68
CA PRO A 240 -0.99 20.03 38.81
C PRO A 240 -1.89 19.47 37.72
N ASP A 241 -1.50 18.36 37.09
CA ASP A 241 -2.22 17.76 35.96
C ASP A 241 -3.58 17.20 36.42
N LEU A 242 -3.58 16.45 37.53
CA LEU A 242 -4.80 15.92 38.17
C LEU A 242 -5.79 17.04 38.52
N ARG A 243 -5.28 18.13 39.07
CA ARG A 243 -6.11 19.29 39.46
C ARG A 243 -6.64 20.05 38.25
N GLY A 244 -5.82 20.22 37.20
CA GLY A 244 -6.20 20.85 35.95
C GLY A 244 -7.37 20.11 35.31
N GLN A 245 -7.26 18.80 35.20
CA GLN A 245 -8.28 17.96 34.56
C GLN A 245 -9.62 17.93 35.33
N LEU A 246 -9.57 17.97 36.66
CA LEU A 246 -10.78 18.01 37.51
C LEU A 246 -11.36 19.42 37.71
N GLY A 247 -10.69 20.47 37.22
CA GLY A 247 -11.06 21.86 37.50
C GLY A 247 -10.96 22.23 38.99
N LEU A 248 -10.04 21.62 39.74
CA LEU A 248 -9.90 21.81 41.19
C LEU A 248 -8.87 22.89 41.53
N VAL A 249 -9.34 23.99 42.13
CA VAL A 249 -8.48 25.08 42.61
C VAL A 249 -7.55 24.61 43.74
N ARG A 250 -6.32 25.14 43.77
CA ARG A 250 -5.28 24.76 44.75
C ARG A 250 -5.76 24.92 46.19
N SER A 251 -6.37 26.07 46.49
CA SER A 251 -6.94 26.37 47.81
C SER A 251 -8.00 25.34 48.22
N SER A 252 -8.92 24.98 47.31
CA SER A 252 -9.95 23.97 47.56
C SER A 252 -9.35 22.59 47.88
N TYR A 253 -8.33 22.16 47.13
CA TYR A 253 -7.63 20.91 47.41
C TYR A 253 -7.05 20.88 48.83
N PHE A 254 -6.25 21.89 49.19
CA PHE A 254 -5.62 21.95 50.53
C PHE A 254 -6.65 22.13 51.64
N TYR A 255 -7.72 22.89 51.41
CA TYR A 255 -8.82 23.06 52.37
C TYR A 255 -9.50 21.73 52.68
N HIS A 256 -9.89 20.97 51.65
CA HIS A 256 -10.54 19.67 51.84
C HIS A 256 -9.59 18.62 52.43
N ARG A 257 -8.32 18.59 51.99
CA ARG A 257 -7.30 17.67 52.52
C ARG A 257 -6.99 17.92 53.99
N ALA A 258 -6.86 19.18 54.41
CA ALA A 258 -6.65 19.53 55.81
C ALA A 258 -7.84 19.06 56.68
N ARG A 259 -9.07 19.20 56.18
CA ARG A 259 -10.29 18.78 56.89
C ARG A 259 -10.47 17.27 57.00
N VAL A 260 -9.92 16.48 56.07
CA VAL A 260 -9.89 15.00 56.22
C VAL A 260 -8.91 14.58 57.31
N ARG A 261 -7.80 15.32 57.46
CA ARG A 261 -6.77 15.05 58.48
C ARG A 261 -7.16 15.53 59.88
N ILE A 262 -7.98 16.57 59.96
CA ILE A 262 -8.57 17.00 61.22
C ILE A 262 -9.56 15.90 61.63
N THR A 263 -9.12 15.02 62.54
CA THR A 263 -10.00 14.16 63.31
C THR A 263 -11.16 15.01 63.81
N ASP A 264 -12.40 14.52 63.60
CA ASP A 264 -13.59 15.28 63.95
C ASP A 264 -13.47 15.72 65.41
N LYS A 265 -13.26 17.02 65.65
CA LYS A 265 -13.02 17.60 66.98
C LYS A 265 -14.12 17.21 67.97
N TYR A 266 -15.29 16.86 67.44
CA TYR A 266 -16.47 16.47 68.17
C TYR A 266 -16.77 14.96 68.07
N LEU A 267 -15.83 14.11 67.65
CA LEU A 267 -16.03 12.67 67.51
C LEU A 267 -16.36 12.01 68.85
N THR A 268 -15.51 12.23 69.86
CA THR A 268 -15.71 11.72 71.22
C THR A 268 -17.01 12.27 71.82
N ILE A 269 -17.27 13.55 71.59
CA ILE A 269 -18.49 14.24 72.02
C ILE A 269 -19.74 13.65 71.38
N ARG A 270 -19.69 13.31 70.08
CA ARG A 270 -20.80 12.66 69.38
C ARG A 270 -21.07 11.29 69.97
N GLN A 271 -20.04 10.47 70.20
CA GLN A 271 -20.19 9.16 70.83
C GLN A 271 -20.88 9.28 72.19
N SER A 272 -20.43 10.20 73.07
CA SER A 272 -21.07 10.44 74.37
C SER A 272 -22.51 10.95 74.24
N ILE A 273 -22.81 11.82 73.27
CA ILE A 273 -24.19 12.25 73.00
C ILE A 273 -25.07 11.05 72.62
N THR A 274 -24.61 10.18 71.71
CA THR A 274 -25.37 9.02 71.26
C THR A 274 -25.59 8.02 72.39
N GLU A 275 -24.55 7.76 73.20
CA GLU A 275 -24.64 6.88 74.38
C GLU A 275 -25.68 7.39 75.39
N ILE A 276 -25.63 8.68 75.75
CA ILE A 276 -26.60 9.26 76.68
C ILE A 276 -28.01 9.28 76.07
N PHE A 277 -28.11 9.56 74.77
CA PHE A 277 -29.41 9.60 74.07
C PHE A 277 -30.07 8.22 74.05
N GLU A 278 -29.33 7.17 73.73
CA GLU A 278 -29.85 5.79 73.72
C GLU A 278 -30.12 5.26 75.13
N ALA A 279 -29.23 5.51 76.10
CA ALA A 279 -29.43 5.12 77.49
C ALA A 279 -30.71 5.70 78.11
N ASN A 280 -31.15 6.86 77.61
CA ASN A 280 -32.37 7.55 78.05
C ASN A 280 -33.55 7.38 77.08
N ARG A 281 -33.56 6.28 76.29
CA ARG A 281 -34.64 5.91 75.36
C ARG A 281 -35.02 7.04 74.38
N ARG A 282 -34.03 7.84 73.96
CA ARG A 282 -34.19 8.92 72.99
C ARG A 282 -35.11 10.06 73.43
N CYS A 283 -35.44 10.15 74.72
CA CYS A 283 -36.34 11.17 75.25
C CYS A 283 -35.64 12.50 75.58
N TYR A 284 -34.31 12.53 75.54
CA TYR A 284 -33.55 13.72 75.93
C TYR A 284 -33.33 14.64 74.73
N GLY A 285 -33.88 15.86 74.81
CA GLY A 285 -33.53 16.94 73.90
C GLY A 285 -32.15 17.55 74.21
N TYR A 286 -31.66 18.40 73.31
CA TYR A 286 -30.31 18.98 73.36
C TYR A 286 -29.96 19.69 74.69
N ARG A 287 -30.93 20.35 75.35
CA ARG A 287 -30.75 20.94 76.69
C ARG A 287 -30.44 19.92 77.77
N ARG A 288 -31.19 18.80 77.78
CA ARG A 288 -30.99 17.72 78.77
C ARG A 288 -29.69 16.96 78.50
N LEU A 289 -29.33 16.77 77.23
CA LEU A 289 -28.05 16.18 76.85
C LEU A 289 -26.86 17.05 77.25
N GLN A 290 -26.95 18.38 77.08
CA GLN A 290 -25.92 19.30 77.56
C GLN A 290 -25.73 19.18 79.08
N ALA A 291 -26.82 19.12 79.85
CA ALA A 291 -26.74 18.97 81.30
C ALA A 291 -26.10 17.62 81.71
N SER A 292 -26.40 16.53 80.99
CA SER A 292 -25.77 15.22 81.22
C SER A 292 -24.27 15.21 80.84
N LEU A 293 -23.89 15.87 79.75
CA LEU A 293 -22.48 16.03 79.36
C LEU A 293 -21.70 16.87 80.38
N ALA A 294 -22.32 17.93 80.92
CA ALA A 294 -21.71 18.74 81.97
C ALA A 294 -21.45 17.94 83.25
N LYS A 295 -22.33 16.99 83.60
CA LYS A 295 -22.13 16.05 84.72
C LYS A 295 -20.96 15.07 84.47
N GLN A 296 -20.65 14.78 83.21
CA GLN A 296 -19.52 13.95 82.79
C GLN A 296 -18.24 14.78 82.53
N SER A 297 -18.15 16.02 83.04
CA SER A 297 -17.01 16.94 82.89
C SER A 297 -16.72 17.43 81.46
N VAL A 298 -17.68 17.34 80.54
CA VAL A 298 -17.54 17.82 79.17
C VAL A 298 -18.26 19.16 79.00
N THR A 299 -17.51 20.28 78.96
CA THR A 299 -18.08 21.62 78.87
C THR A 299 -18.28 22.06 77.42
N ILE A 300 -19.52 21.99 76.92
CA ILE A 300 -19.89 22.36 75.54
C ILE A 300 -21.11 23.28 75.57
N SER A 301 -21.16 24.23 74.64
CA SER A 301 -22.32 25.11 74.49
C SER A 301 -23.54 24.36 73.95
N GLU A 302 -24.71 24.71 74.47
CA GLU A 302 -26.02 24.18 74.04
C GLU A 302 -26.19 24.20 72.51
N LYS A 303 -25.77 25.29 71.85
CA LYS A 303 -25.85 25.47 70.40
C LYS A 303 -25.00 24.46 69.61
N VAL A 304 -23.86 24.05 70.17
CA VAL A 304 -23.01 23.03 69.54
C VAL A 304 -23.65 21.65 69.70
N VAL A 305 -24.21 21.34 70.87
CA VAL A 305 -24.96 20.09 71.09
C VAL A 305 -26.16 20.00 70.15
N GLN A 306 -26.94 21.07 70.00
CA GLN A 306 -28.08 21.13 69.08
C GLN A 306 -27.65 20.90 67.61
N ARG A 307 -26.54 21.51 67.18
CA ARG A 307 -26.00 21.30 65.84
C ARG A 307 -25.52 19.87 65.65
N LEU A 308 -24.84 19.30 66.64
CA LEU A 308 -24.34 17.93 66.59
C LEU A 308 -25.49 16.91 66.58
N MET A 309 -26.57 17.15 67.32
CA MET A 309 -27.78 16.32 67.24
C MET A 309 -28.45 16.42 65.88
N LYS A 310 -28.59 17.61 65.30
CA LYS A 310 -29.18 17.79 63.97
C LYS A 310 -28.32 17.20 62.85
N THR A 311 -27.01 17.23 63.01
CA THR A 311 -26.06 16.66 62.04
C THR A 311 -25.87 15.15 62.25
N GLY A 312 -26.12 14.66 63.46
CA GLY A 312 -26.02 13.26 63.87
C GLY A 312 -27.36 12.54 63.91
N GLU A 313 -28.45 13.17 63.46
CA GLU A 313 -29.72 12.51 63.23
C GLU A 313 -29.51 11.55 62.04
N PRO A 314 -29.60 10.22 62.24
CA PRO A 314 -29.46 9.28 61.15
C PRO A 314 -30.72 9.37 60.29
N ASP A 315 -30.75 10.32 59.37
CA ASP A 315 -31.69 10.35 58.26
C ASP A 315 -31.54 9.05 57.47
N ARG A 316 -32.44 8.10 57.72
CA ARG A 316 -33.39 7.45 56.79
C ARG A 316 -33.03 7.25 55.30
N TYR A 317 -31.76 7.33 54.88
CA TYR A 317 -31.35 7.18 53.49
C TYR A 317 -30.12 6.29 53.27
N ASP A 318 -29.86 5.32 54.14
CA ASP A 318 -28.87 4.25 53.87
C ASP A 318 -29.40 2.87 54.30
N ASN A 319 -30.64 2.54 53.93
CA ASN A 319 -31.16 1.17 53.97
C ASN A 319 -31.82 0.81 52.63
N LYS A 320 -30.99 0.72 51.57
CA LYS A 320 -31.29 -0.02 50.34
C LYS A 320 -30.14 -1.00 50.04
N ALA A 321 -29.86 -1.91 50.97
CA ALA A 321 -28.98 -3.05 50.71
C ALA A 321 -29.13 -4.15 51.78
N ALA A 322 -30.33 -4.72 51.93
CA ALA A 322 -30.51 -6.01 52.59
C ALA A 322 -31.89 -6.62 52.25
N ALA A 323 -32.14 -6.90 50.97
CA ALA A 323 -33.19 -7.84 50.59
C ALA A 323 -32.56 -9.25 50.59
N ILE A 324 -32.64 -9.93 51.73
CA ILE A 324 -32.44 -11.39 51.81
C ILE A 324 -33.81 -12.02 51.60
N PRO A 325 -34.02 -12.88 50.58
CA PRO A 325 -35.26 -13.63 50.45
C PRO A 325 -35.18 -14.86 51.37
N LEU A 326 -35.86 -14.81 52.52
CA LEU A 326 -36.18 -16.01 53.28
C LEU A 326 -37.58 -16.49 52.94
N LEU A 327 -37.58 -17.63 52.25
CA LEU A 327 -38.57 -18.69 52.22
C LEU A 327 -39.66 -18.58 53.31
N SER A 328 -40.91 -18.42 52.88
CA SER A 328 -42.06 -18.90 53.64
C SER A 328 -42.96 -19.68 52.69
N GLY A 329 -42.73 -20.99 52.64
CA GLY A 329 -43.78 -21.92 52.24
C GLY A 329 -44.84 -21.98 53.33
N LYS A 330 -46.10 -21.80 52.94
CA LYS A 330 -47.24 -22.47 53.56
C LYS A 330 -48.40 -22.51 52.55
N ASN A 331 -48.64 -23.73 52.09
CA ASN A 331 -49.86 -24.28 51.51
C ASN A 331 -51.14 -23.52 51.87
N GLN A 332 -52.02 -23.36 50.89
CA GLN A 332 -53.44 -23.72 51.04
C GLN A 332 -54.06 -24.09 49.68
N PHE A 333 -55.00 -25.04 49.78
CA PHE A 333 -55.58 -25.95 48.80
C PHE A 333 -56.59 -25.34 47.81
N SER A 334 -57.00 -26.21 46.86
CA SER A 334 -58.25 -26.27 46.06
C SER A 334 -58.26 -25.47 44.75
N ALA A 335 -58.65 -26.01 43.58
CA ALA A 335 -59.30 -27.26 43.21
C ALA A 335 -58.88 -27.69 41.80
#